data_AF-A0A7Z9GC99-F1
#
_entry.id   AF-A0A7Z9GC99-F1
#
_cell.length_a   1.000
_cell.length_b   1.000
_cell.length_c   1.000
_cell.angle_alpha   90.00
_cell.angle_beta   90.00
_cell.angle_gamma   90.00
#
_symmetry.space_group_name_H-M   'P 1'
#
loop_
_entity.id
_entity.type
_entity.pdbx_description
1 polymer ?
#
loop_
_entity_poly.entity_id
_entity_poly.type
_entity_poly.pdbx_seq_one_letter_code
_entity_poly.pdbx_strand_id
1 'polypeptide(L)'
;MFILENYTLAVILLVITMLCWGSWPNTFKLTRNEWRFELFYWDYVLGIVLLSIILGFTLGSNGEYGRPFLDDLAQVEKEHIVSAMVAGAIFNLANILFMAAIALAGMSVAFPVGGGLALILGVVINYINAPMGDPYYLFGGVALITAAIILSATASKKLQTKLQKLSYKGILLSIIAGTLFALFYSYLATAMSTDFKNPEAGKMTPYSAVFIFSSGV
;
A
#
# COMPACT_ATOMS: atom_id res chain seq x y z
N MET A 1 4.79 -19.86 -10.25
CA MET A 1 4.61 -18.43 -10.15
C MET A 1 5.97 -17.84 -9.95
N PHE A 2 6.17 -16.59 -10.33
CA PHE A 2 7.40 -15.89 -10.05
C PHE A 2 7.51 -15.64 -8.54
N ILE A 3 8.53 -16.21 -7.93
CA ILE A 3 8.87 -16.08 -6.51
C ILE A 3 10.25 -15.43 -6.42
N LEU A 4 10.40 -14.48 -5.52
CA LEU A 4 11.66 -13.77 -5.27
C LEU A 4 12.61 -14.66 -4.47
N GLU A 5 13.57 -15.30 -5.14
CA GLU A 5 14.60 -16.13 -4.48
C GLU A 5 15.96 -15.42 -4.34
N ASN A 6 16.22 -14.41 -5.19
CA ASN A 6 17.51 -13.73 -5.26
C ASN A 6 17.46 -12.37 -4.56
N TYR A 7 18.37 -12.16 -3.60
CA TYR A 7 18.47 -10.92 -2.83
C TYR A 7 18.71 -9.67 -3.71
N THR A 8 19.64 -9.74 -4.67
CA THR A 8 19.93 -8.62 -5.59
C THR A 8 18.69 -8.26 -6.41
N LEU A 9 17.98 -9.27 -6.91
CA LEU A 9 16.73 -9.04 -7.64
C LEU A 9 15.64 -8.45 -6.74
N ALA A 10 15.53 -8.90 -5.50
CA ALA A 10 14.60 -8.34 -4.51
C ALA A 10 14.88 -6.85 -4.25
N VAL A 11 16.15 -6.46 -4.13
CA VAL A 11 16.55 -5.05 -3.97
C VAL A 11 16.21 -4.24 -5.22
N ILE A 12 16.46 -4.76 -6.42
CA ILE A 12 16.10 -4.08 -7.68
C ILE A 12 14.58 -3.85 -7.76
N LEU A 13 13.79 -4.88 -7.47
CA LEU A 13 12.33 -4.79 -7.49
C LEU A 13 11.79 -3.89 -6.38
N LEU A 14 12.44 -3.82 -5.22
CA LEU A 14 12.14 -2.84 -4.17
C LEU A 14 12.33 -1.40 -4.68
N VAL A 15 13.45 -1.12 -5.36
CA VAL A 15 13.70 0.22 -5.94
C VAL A 15 12.64 0.56 -6.99
N ILE A 16 12.31 -0.37 -7.89
CA ILE A 16 11.25 -0.18 -8.89
C ILE A 16 9.91 0.10 -8.21
N THR A 17 9.58 -0.63 -7.14
CA THR A 17 8.35 -0.43 -6.37
C THR A 17 8.29 0.96 -5.76
N MET A 18 9.40 1.45 -5.20
CA MET A 18 9.50 2.81 -4.65
C MET A 18 9.35 3.89 -5.71
N LEU A 19 9.89 3.66 -6.92
CA LEU A 19 9.70 4.56 -8.07
C LEU A 19 8.24 4.60 -8.53
N CYS A 20 7.58 3.44 -8.63
CA CYS A 20 6.16 3.35 -8.97
C CYS A 20 5.27 4.02 -7.91
N TRP A 21 5.58 3.85 -6.64
CA TRP A 21 4.82 4.50 -5.57
C TRP A 21 5.01 6.02 -5.58
N GLY A 22 6.25 6.49 -5.75
CA GLY A 22 6.57 7.92 -5.86
C GLY A 22 6.07 8.58 -7.14
N SER A 23 5.84 7.84 -8.23
CA SER A 23 5.37 8.40 -9.49
C SER A 23 3.89 8.84 -9.42
N TRP A 24 3.09 8.21 -8.56
CA TRP A 24 1.67 8.53 -8.41
C TRP A 24 1.39 10.01 -8.06
N PRO A 25 1.94 10.59 -6.97
CA PRO A 25 1.69 12.01 -6.66
C PRO A 25 2.30 12.96 -7.70
N ASN A 26 3.37 12.55 -8.38
CA ASN A 26 4.03 13.35 -9.42
C ASN A 26 3.20 13.40 -10.71
N THR A 27 2.66 12.26 -11.15
CA THR A 27 1.78 12.17 -12.32
C THR A 27 0.48 12.92 -12.09
N PHE A 28 -0.13 12.80 -10.90
CA PHE A 28 -1.28 13.62 -10.53
C PHE A 28 -0.97 15.13 -10.61
N LYS A 29 0.18 15.56 -10.09
CA LYS A 29 0.60 16.97 -10.14
C LYS A 29 0.77 17.47 -11.58
N LEU A 30 1.23 16.63 -12.50
CA LEU A 30 1.39 16.96 -13.92
C LEU A 30 0.03 17.12 -14.63
N THR A 31 -0.94 16.27 -14.30
CA THR A 31 -2.24 16.24 -14.99
C THR A 31 -3.32 17.09 -14.32
N ARG A 32 -3.10 17.59 -13.11
CA ARG A 32 -4.12 18.27 -12.26
C ARG A 32 -4.90 19.41 -12.93
N ASN A 33 -4.36 20.04 -13.96
CA ASN A 33 -5.00 21.17 -14.65
C ASN A 33 -5.97 20.70 -15.75
N GLU A 34 -5.78 19.48 -16.26
CA GLU A 34 -6.49 18.93 -17.42
C GLU A 34 -7.38 17.74 -17.03
N TRP A 35 -6.97 17.00 -16.00
CA TRP A 35 -7.65 15.80 -15.55
C TRP A 35 -8.18 15.98 -14.14
N ARG A 36 -9.48 15.71 -13.98
CA ARG A 36 -10.14 15.74 -12.68
C ARG A 36 -9.58 14.67 -11.78
N PHE A 37 -9.45 14.98 -10.49
CA PHE A 37 -8.93 14.05 -9.50
C PHE A 37 -9.74 12.75 -9.44
N GLU A 38 -11.07 12.82 -9.53
CA GLU A 38 -11.93 11.65 -9.48
C GLU A 38 -11.66 10.71 -10.65
N LEU A 39 -11.45 11.26 -11.85
CA LEU A 39 -11.11 10.48 -13.04
C LEU A 39 -9.70 9.89 -12.94
N PHE A 40 -8.73 10.68 -12.47
CA PHE A 40 -7.38 10.19 -12.20
C PHE A 40 -7.36 9.00 -11.24
N TYR A 41 -8.20 9.08 -10.20
CA TYR A 41 -8.32 8.03 -9.21
C TYR A 41 -9.00 6.78 -9.80
N TRP A 42 -10.02 6.95 -10.64
CA TRP A 42 -10.60 5.82 -11.39
C TRP A 42 -9.58 5.14 -12.32
N ASP A 43 -8.76 5.92 -13.03
CA ASP A 43 -7.69 5.37 -13.87
C ASP A 43 -6.70 4.55 -13.04
N TYR A 44 -6.37 5.03 -11.83
CA TYR A 44 -5.54 4.31 -10.88
C TYR A 44 -6.18 2.99 -10.44
N VAL A 45 -7.45 2.99 -10.02
CA VAL A 45 -8.17 1.77 -9.60
C VAL A 45 -8.27 0.76 -10.74
N LEU A 46 -8.66 1.20 -11.94
CA LEU A 46 -8.70 0.35 -13.13
C LEU A 46 -7.31 -0.21 -13.46
N GLY A 47 -6.27 0.60 -13.31
CA GLY A 47 -4.88 0.16 -13.47
C GLY A 47 -4.49 -0.97 -12.52
N ILE A 48 -4.90 -0.90 -11.25
CA ILE A 48 -4.64 -1.98 -10.28
C ILE A 48 -5.36 -3.26 -10.70
N VAL A 49 -6.64 -3.19 -11.08
CA VAL A 49 -7.44 -4.35 -11.49
C VAL A 49 -6.89 -4.98 -12.76
N LEU A 50 -6.58 -4.18 -13.78
CA LEU A 50 -6.00 -4.68 -15.03
C LEU A 50 -4.64 -5.32 -14.80
N LEU A 51 -3.78 -4.67 -14.01
CA LEU A 51 -2.45 -5.21 -13.71
C LEU A 51 -2.55 -6.49 -12.87
N SER A 52 -3.47 -6.58 -11.91
CA SER A 52 -3.67 -7.79 -11.10
C SER A 52 -4.11 -8.98 -11.95
N ILE A 53 -5.01 -8.76 -12.91
CA ILE A 53 -5.42 -9.77 -13.90
C ILE A 53 -4.23 -10.20 -14.76
N ILE A 54 -3.50 -9.25 -15.33
CA ILE A 54 -2.33 -9.54 -16.17
C ILE A 54 -1.30 -10.35 -15.39
N LEU A 55 -0.97 -9.93 -14.16
CA LEU A 55 -0.01 -10.62 -13.31
C LEU A 55 -0.50 -12.00 -12.89
N GLY A 56 -1.78 -12.18 -12.58
CA GLY A 56 -2.39 -13.48 -12.26
C GLY A 56 -2.21 -14.49 -13.39
N PHE A 57 -2.58 -14.11 -14.62
CA PHE A 57 -2.45 -14.98 -15.80
C PHE A 57 -1.00 -15.14 -16.31
N THR A 58 -0.08 -14.24 -15.93
CA THR A 58 1.33 -14.29 -16.34
C THR A 58 2.20 -14.79 -15.20
N LEU A 59 2.79 -13.89 -14.42
CA LEU A 59 3.75 -14.22 -13.37
C LEU A 59 3.17 -15.15 -12.30
N GLY A 60 1.87 -15.10 -12.02
CA GLY A 60 1.17 -16.03 -11.12
C GLY A 60 1.04 -17.45 -11.69
N SER A 61 0.71 -17.57 -12.98
CA SER A 61 0.39 -18.87 -13.58
C SER A 61 1.58 -19.60 -14.20
N ASN A 62 2.69 -18.92 -14.46
CA ASN A 62 3.85 -19.49 -15.15
C ASN A 62 4.99 -19.92 -14.19
N GLY A 63 5.88 -20.79 -14.68
CA GLY A 63 7.07 -21.28 -13.95
C GLY A 63 6.83 -22.56 -13.13
N GLU A 64 7.88 -23.06 -12.48
CA GLU A 64 7.88 -24.34 -11.73
C GLU A 64 6.80 -24.40 -10.64
N TYR A 65 6.65 -23.33 -9.87
CA TYR A 65 5.61 -23.20 -8.83
C TYR A 65 4.31 -22.57 -9.36
N GLY A 66 4.06 -22.66 -10.67
CA GLY A 66 2.92 -22.03 -11.36
C GLY A 66 1.62 -22.70 -10.97
N ARG A 67 0.62 -21.91 -10.56
CA ARG A 67 -0.74 -22.41 -10.39
C ARG A 67 -1.67 -21.68 -11.36
N PRO A 68 -2.47 -22.40 -12.18
CA PRO A 68 -3.42 -21.75 -13.06
C PRO A 68 -4.30 -20.79 -12.27
N PHE A 69 -4.36 -19.53 -12.70
CA PHE A 69 -5.00 -18.45 -11.94
C PHE A 69 -6.45 -18.74 -11.56
N LEU A 70 -7.24 -19.30 -12.48
CA LEU A 70 -8.65 -19.63 -12.22
C LEU A 70 -8.79 -20.75 -11.19
N ASP A 71 -7.90 -21.73 -11.19
CA ASP A 71 -7.91 -22.82 -10.20
C ASP A 71 -7.48 -22.31 -8.83
N ASP A 72 -6.51 -21.39 -8.79
CA ASP A 72 -6.07 -20.74 -7.54
C ASP A 72 -7.18 -19.87 -6.93
N LEU A 73 -8.03 -19.25 -7.75
CA LEU A 73 -9.20 -18.50 -7.29
C LEU A 73 -10.37 -19.41 -6.87
N ALA A 74 -10.64 -20.46 -7.64
CA ALA A 74 -11.81 -21.34 -7.41
C ALA A 74 -11.75 -22.10 -6.08
N GLN A 75 -10.54 -22.37 -5.59
CA GLN A 75 -10.29 -23.09 -4.34
C GLN A 75 -10.33 -22.21 -3.09
N VAL A 76 -10.38 -20.87 -3.22
CA VAL A 76 -10.22 -19.97 -2.07
C VAL A 76 -11.44 -20.06 -1.16
N GLU A 77 -11.21 -20.21 0.14
CA GLU A 77 -12.29 -20.22 1.11
C GLU A 77 -12.91 -18.82 1.28
N LYS A 78 -14.22 -18.80 1.54
CA LYS A 78 -14.99 -17.55 1.66
C LYS A 78 -14.41 -16.59 2.68
N GLU A 79 -13.88 -17.09 3.80
CA GLU A 79 -13.25 -16.27 4.84
C GLU A 79 -12.06 -15.48 4.30
N HIS A 80 -11.19 -16.12 3.51
CA HIS A 80 -10.03 -15.48 2.90
C HIS A 80 -10.42 -14.49 1.80
N ILE A 81 -11.47 -14.79 1.01
CA ILE A 81 -12.03 -13.84 0.04
C ILE A 81 -12.50 -12.58 0.76
N VAL A 82 -13.32 -12.73 1.81
CA VAL A 82 -13.85 -11.60 2.59
C VAL A 82 -12.71 -10.81 3.22
N SER A 83 -11.70 -11.47 3.79
CA SER A 83 -10.55 -10.78 4.39
C SER A 83 -9.80 -9.91 3.38
N ALA A 84 -9.51 -10.44 2.18
CA ALA A 84 -8.83 -9.68 1.13
C ALA A 84 -9.70 -8.53 0.58
N MET A 85 -11.02 -8.73 0.43
CA MET A 85 -11.93 -7.66 0.03
C MET A 85 -12.02 -6.55 1.09
N VAL A 86 -12.05 -6.90 2.38
CA VAL A 86 -12.01 -5.95 3.49
C VAL A 86 -10.69 -5.17 3.48
N ALA A 87 -9.56 -5.84 3.22
CA ALA A 87 -8.28 -5.17 3.04
C ALA A 87 -8.32 -4.14 1.91
N GLY A 88 -8.90 -4.50 0.75
CA GLY A 88 -9.11 -3.60 -0.39
C GLY A 88 -9.97 -2.39 -0.02
N ALA A 89 -11.11 -2.62 0.65
CA ALA A 89 -12.02 -1.56 1.06
C ALA A 89 -11.39 -0.59 2.07
N ILE A 90 -10.63 -1.11 3.06
CA ILE A 90 -9.88 -0.29 4.01
C ILE A 90 -8.82 0.55 3.27
N PHE A 91 -8.10 -0.06 2.34
CA PHE A 91 -7.09 0.63 1.53
C PHE A 91 -7.70 1.74 0.66
N ASN A 92 -8.84 1.50 0.02
CA ASN A 92 -9.52 2.51 -0.78
C ASN A 92 -10.07 3.65 0.08
N LEU A 93 -10.71 3.31 1.22
CA LEU A 93 -11.16 4.32 2.18
C LEU A 93 -9.99 5.18 2.67
N ALA A 94 -8.85 4.56 3.00
CA ALA A 94 -7.63 5.27 3.39
C ALA A 94 -7.18 6.24 2.28
N ASN A 95 -7.15 5.80 1.02
CA ASN A 95 -6.78 6.66 -0.11
C ASN A 95 -7.73 7.84 -0.29
N ILE A 96 -9.05 7.62 -0.25
CA ILE A 96 -10.05 8.71 -0.38
C ILE A 96 -9.87 9.75 0.74
N LEU A 97 -9.70 9.29 2.00
CA LEU A 97 -9.47 10.17 3.15
C LEU A 97 -8.12 10.90 3.04
N PHE A 98 -7.08 10.21 2.55
CA PHE A 98 -5.76 10.79 2.33
C PHE A 98 -5.80 11.89 1.27
N MET A 99 -6.61 11.72 0.23
CA MET A 99 -6.81 12.73 -0.80
C MET A 99 -7.58 13.94 -0.32
N ALA A 100 -8.63 13.72 0.48
CA ALA A 100 -9.30 14.80 1.19
C ALA A 100 -8.35 15.55 2.14
N ALA A 101 -7.45 14.82 2.81
CA ALA A 101 -6.41 15.42 3.65
C ALA A 101 -5.44 16.29 2.84
N ILE A 102 -4.97 15.82 1.68
CA ILE A 102 -4.10 16.58 0.77
C ILE A 102 -4.82 17.84 0.27
N ALA A 103 -6.10 17.75 -0.11
CA ALA A 103 -6.87 18.90 -0.58
C ALA A 103 -7.04 19.97 0.52
N LEU A 104 -7.18 19.56 1.79
CA LEU A 104 -7.43 20.48 2.91
C LEU A 104 -6.16 21.00 3.61
N ALA A 105 -5.13 20.18 3.75
CA ALA A 105 -3.90 20.50 4.49
C ALA A 105 -2.66 20.64 3.59
N GLY A 106 -2.77 20.30 2.31
CA GLY A 106 -1.68 20.30 1.36
C GLY A 106 -0.81 19.04 1.43
N MET A 107 -0.17 18.73 0.31
CA MET A 107 0.70 17.56 0.16
C MET A 107 1.87 17.56 1.16
N SER A 108 2.44 18.74 1.47
CA SER A 108 3.57 18.88 2.40
C SER A 108 3.22 18.56 3.87
N VAL A 109 1.93 18.51 4.22
CA VAL A 109 1.48 18.14 5.58
C VAL A 109 0.86 16.76 5.60
N ALA A 110 -0.02 16.44 4.64
CA ALA A 110 -0.68 15.15 4.60
C ALA A 110 0.32 13.98 4.44
N PHE A 111 1.35 14.10 3.59
CA PHE A 111 2.31 13.02 3.40
C PHE A 111 3.13 12.69 4.66
N PRO A 112 3.79 13.66 5.32
CA PRO A 112 4.50 13.38 6.57
C PRO A 112 3.59 12.84 7.68
N VAL A 113 2.37 13.38 7.81
CA VAL A 113 1.45 12.97 8.88
C VAL A 113 0.83 11.60 8.58
N GLY A 114 0.15 11.43 7.45
CA GLY A 114 -0.55 10.20 7.12
C GLY A 114 0.36 9.09 6.63
N GLY A 115 1.14 9.36 5.58
CA GLY A 115 2.07 8.36 5.02
C GLY A 115 3.17 7.96 6.00
N GLY A 116 3.68 8.91 6.77
CA GLY A 116 4.65 8.65 7.83
C GLY A 116 4.07 7.79 8.97
N LEU A 117 2.87 8.13 9.45
CA LEU A 117 2.18 7.34 10.48
C LEU A 117 1.85 5.93 9.98
N ALA A 118 1.43 5.78 8.73
CA ALA A 118 1.16 4.48 8.11
C ALA A 118 2.40 3.57 8.12
N LEU A 119 3.57 4.11 7.79
CA LEU A 119 4.83 3.36 7.82
C LEU A 119 5.17 2.92 9.24
N ILE A 120 5.15 3.83 10.21
CA ILE A 120 5.51 3.52 11.61
C ILE A 120 4.55 2.48 12.20
N LEU A 121 3.24 2.74 12.13
CA LEU A 121 2.24 1.83 12.67
C LEU A 121 2.22 0.51 11.90
N GLY A 122 2.36 0.54 10.58
CA GLY A 122 2.38 -0.66 9.75
C GLY A 122 3.55 -1.58 10.12
N VAL A 123 4.74 -1.03 10.34
CA VAL A 123 5.89 -1.84 10.79
C VAL A 123 5.61 -2.44 12.17
N VAL A 124 5.10 -1.65 13.12
CA VAL A 124 4.83 -2.13 14.49
C VAL A 124 3.76 -3.23 14.49
N ILE A 125 2.62 -3.00 13.84
CA ILE A 125 1.50 -3.95 13.80
C ILE A 125 1.93 -5.26 13.12
N ASN A 126 2.60 -5.17 11.98
CA ASN A 126 3.01 -6.38 11.26
C ASN A 126 4.11 -7.14 11.99
N TYR A 127 5.03 -6.44 12.66
CA TYR A 127 6.06 -7.11 13.47
C TYR A 127 5.46 -7.82 14.69
N ILE A 128 4.42 -7.26 15.33
CA ILE A 128 3.69 -7.94 16.42
C ILE A 128 2.99 -9.20 15.90
N ASN A 129 2.36 -9.12 14.72
CA ASN A 129 1.59 -10.22 14.16
C ASN A 129 2.47 -11.36 13.62
N ALA A 130 3.58 -11.02 12.97
CA ALA A 130 4.51 -11.97 12.39
C ALA A 130 5.94 -11.41 12.46
N PRO A 131 6.65 -11.64 13.59
CA PRO A 131 8.02 -11.14 13.76
C PRO A 131 8.94 -11.72 12.69
N MET A 132 9.43 -10.87 11.78
CA MET A 132 10.36 -11.24 10.72
C MET A 132 11.49 -10.23 10.61
N GLY A 133 12.70 -10.73 10.31
CA GLY A 133 13.91 -9.92 10.17
C GLY A 133 14.57 -9.58 11.50
N ASP A 134 15.63 -8.77 11.44
CA ASP A 134 16.36 -8.31 12.62
C ASP A 134 15.71 -7.03 13.20
N PRO A 135 15.18 -7.08 14.44
CA PRO A 135 14.52 -5.93 15.05
C PRO A 135 15.43 -4.70 15.22
N TYR A 136 16.74 -4.86 15.38
CA TYR A 136 17.65 -3.72 15.51
C TYR A 136 17.66 -2.87 14.24
N TYR A 137 17.78 -3.52 13.07
CA TYR A 137 17.75 -2.82 11.80
C TYR A 137 16.35 -2.29 11.47
N LEU A 138 15.30 -3.08 11.77
CA LEU A 138 13.91 -2.69 11.50
C LEU A 138 13.52 -1.43 12.29
N PHE A 139 13.64 -1.46 13.62
CA PHE A 139 13.26 -0.34 14.47
C PHE A 139 14.25 0.82 14.39
N GLY A 140 15.53 0.56 14.08
CA GLY A 140 16.49 1.60 13.72
C GLY A 140 16.05 2.38 12.48
N GLY A 141 15.58 1.68 11.44
CA GLY A 141 14.98 2.30 10.25
C GLY A 141 13.73 3.12 10.57
N VAL A 142 12.83 2.60 11.42
CA VAL A 142 11.65 3.33 11.90
C VAL A 142 12.03 4.61 12.64
N ALA A 143 13.06 4.57 13.48
CA ALA A 143 13.55 5.76 14.20
C ALA A 143 14.08 6.83 13.23
N LEU A 144 14.85 6.43 12.21
CA LEU A 144 15.35 7.34 11.18
C LEU A 144 14.22 7.97 10.36
N ILE A 145 13.22 7.17 9.94
CA ILE A 145 12.03 7.67 9.22
C ILE A 145 11.25 8.65 10.10
N THR A 146 11.07 8.33 11.37
CA THR A 146 10.39 9.20 12.34
C THR A 146 11.10 10.54 12.47
N ALA A 147 12.44 10.53 12.59
CA ALA A 147 13.23 11.75 12.62
C ALA A 147 13.09 12.57 11.33
N ALA A 148 13.12 11.91 10.15
CA ALA A 148 12.94 12.56 8.86
C ALA A 148 11.55 13.23 8.72
N ILE A 149 10.49 12.56 9.20
CA ILE A 149 9.12 13.11 9.22
C ILE A 149 9.06 14.36 10.09
N ILE A 150 9.65 14.33 11.30
CA ILE A 150 9.68 15.48 12.22
C ILE A 150 10.44 16.65 11.58
N LEU A 151 11.60 16.39 10.97
CA LEU A 151 12.39 17.41 10.28
C LEU A 151 11.61 18.02 9.10
N SER A 152 10.96 17.19 8.28
CA SER A 152 10.15 17.64 7.14
C SER A 152 8.94 18.47 7.60
N ALA A 153 8.24 18.04 8.65
CA ALA A 153 7.10 18.76 9.21
C ALA A 153 7.52 20.10 9.83
N THR A 154 8.64 20.14 10.56
CA THR A 154 9.16 21.39 11.16
C THR A 154 9.64 22.38 10.11
N ALA A 155 10.30 21.90 9.05
CA ALA A 155 10.68 22.73 7.90
C ALA A 155 9.44 23.30 7.18
N SER A 156 8.44 22.44 6.92
CA SER A 156 7.18 22.83 6.27
C SER A 156 6.43 23.88 7.10
N LYS A 157 6.36 23.70 8.42
CA LYS A 157 5.76 24.69 9.34
C LYS A 157 6.45 26.04 9.26
N LYS A 158 7.79 26.08 9.26
CA LYS A 158 8.56 27.34 9.16
C LYS A 158 8.29 28.07 7.84
N LEU A 159 8.20 27.33 6.73
CA LEU A 159 7.89 27.89 5.41
C LEU A 159 6.45 28.44 5.33
N GLN A 160 5.49 27.74 5.94
CA GLN A 160 4.07 28.08 5.90
C GLN A 160 3.66 29.19 6.88
N THR A 161 4.50 29.56 7.86
CA THR A 161 4.26 30.76 8.68
C THR A 161 4.08 32.04 7.84
N LYS A 162 4.44 32.03 6.55
CA LYS A 162 4.18 33.11 5.58
C LYS A 162 2.91 32.90 4.71
N LEU A 163 2.29 31.72 4.66
CA LEU A 163 1.22 31.37 3.72
C LEU A 163 0.17 30.43 4.37
N GLN A 164 -0.99 30.99 4.72
CA GLN A 164 -2.25 30.34 5.16
C GLN A 164 -2.22 29.43 6.42
N LYS A 165 -3.30 29.51 7.23
CA LYS A 165 -3.53 28.61 8.36
C LYS A 165 -3.87 27.20 7.86
N LEU A 166 -3.20 26.19 8.43
CA LEU A 166 -3.49 24.78 8.19
C LEU A 166 -4.92 24.40 8.60
N SER A 167 -5.57 23.56 7.78
CA SER A 167 -6.87 22.98 8.10
C SER A 167 -6.72 21.84 9.11
N TYR A 168 -7.22 22.04 10.34
CA TYR A 168 -7.28 20.98 11.35
C TYR A 168 -8.01 19.72 10.84
N LYS A 169 -9.08 19.91 10.05
CA LYS A 169 -9.82 18.80 9.42
C LYS A 169 -8.91 17.98 8.50
N GLY A 170 -8.07 18.64 7.70
CA GLY A 170 -7.14 17.94 6.82
C GLY A 170 -6.09 17.12 7.58
N ILE A 171 -5.58 17.65 8.69
CA ILE A 171 -4.64 16.91 9.57
C ILE A 171 -5.34 15.68 10.17
N LEU A 172 -6.56 15.83 10.70
CA LEU A 172 -7.31 14.72 11.28
C LEU A 172 -7.59 13.62 10.24
N LEU A 173 -8.02 13.98 9.04
CA LEU A 173 -8.22 13.02 7.95
C LEU A 173 -6.92 12.30 7.59
N SER A 174 -5.79 13.01 7.59
CA SER A 174 -4.48 12.43 7.33
C SER A 174 -4.10 11.36 8.36
N ILE A 175 -4.38 11.61 9.64
CA ILE A 175 -4.11 10.67 10.73
C ILE A 175 -4.97 9.41 10.54
N ILE A 176 -6.28 9.59 10.32
CA ILE A 176 -7.20 8.47 10.11
C ILE A 176 -6.77 7.64 8.90
N ALA A 177 -6.46 8.28 7.79
CA ALA A 177 -5.96 7.61 6.59
C ALA A 177 -4.67 6.83 6.87
N GLY A 178 -3.71 7.44 7.58
CA GLY A 178 -2.47 6.78 7.97
C GLY A 178 -2.69 5.54 8.84
N THR A 179 -3.61 5.61 9.80
CA THR A 179 -3.99 4.45 10.63
C THR A 179 -4.64 3.34 9.80
N LEU A 180 -5.55 3.67 8.87
CA LEU A 180 -6.16 2.67 7.99
C LEU A 180 -5.13 2.02 7.06
N PHE A 181 -4.18 2.79 6.51
CA PHE A 181 -3.06 2.26 5.74
C PHE A 181 -2.16 1.31 6.54
N ALA A 182 -2.05 1.49 7.85
CA ALA A 182 -1.30 0.56 8.69
C ALA A 182 -2.02 -0.79 8.90
N LEU A 183 -3.36 -0.81 8.80
CA LEU A 183 -4.19 -1.96 9.15
C LEU A 183 -4.48 -2.89 7.97
N PHE A 184 -4.64 -2.36 6.75
CA PHE A 184 -5.14 -3.16 5.62
C PHE A 184 -4.29 -4.41 5.34
N TYR A 185 -2.95 -4.29 5.46
CA TYR A 185 -2.06 -5.39 5.09
C TYR A 185 -2.20 -6.59 6.03
N SER A 186 -2.52 -6.38 7.31
CA SER A 186 -2.75 -7.50 8.22
C SER A 186 -3.96 -8.34 7.80
N TYR A 187 -5.03 -7.71 7.31
CA TYR A 187 -6.17 -8.45 6.72
C TYR A 187 -5.73 -9.20 5.46
N LEU A 188 -5.03 -8.53 4.52
CA LEU A 188 -4.56 -9.18 3.31
C LEU A 188 -3.62 -10.37 3.59
N ALA A 189 -2.74 -10.24 4.58
CA ALA A 189 -1.80 -11.28 4.98
C ALA A 189 -2.50 -12.54 5.52
N THR A 190 -3.61 -12.39 6.26
CA THR A 190 -4.40 -13.55 6.72
C THR A 190 -5.05 -14.33 5.57
N ALA A 191 -5.25 -13.69 4.42
CA ALA A 191 -5.85 -14.29 3.24
C ALA A 191 -4.83 -15.02 2.35
N MET A 192 -3.53 -14.75 2.55
CA MET A 192 -2.43 -15.31 1.78
C MET A 192 -1.77 -16.50 2.49
N SER A 193 -1.30 -17.47 1.72
CA SER A 193 -0.42 -18.50 2.25
C SER A 193 0.98 -17.94 2.51
N THR A 194 1.65 -18.45 3.54
CA THR A 194 3.03 -18.06 3.89
C THR A 194 4.08 -18.89 3.15
N ASP A 195 3.73 -20.09 2.66
CA ASP A 195 4.56 -20.89 1.77
C ASP A 195 4.12 -20.65 0.31
N PHE A 196 4.90 -19.85 -0.41
CA PHE A 196 4.63 -19.56 -1.82
C PHE A 196 4.98 -20.73 -2.74
N LYS A 197 5.83 -21.67 -2.33
CA LYS A 197 6.16 -22.86 -3.15
C LYS A 197 5.07 -23.91 -3.06
N ASN A 198 4.50 -24.07 -1.86
CA ASN A 198 3.39 -24.98 -1.60
C ASN A 198 2.24 -24.25 -0.88
N PRO A 199 1.43 -23.44 -1.60
CA PRO A 199 0.35 -22.69 -1.00
C PRO A 199 -0.63 -23.59 -0.26
N GLU A 200 -0.97 -23.20 0.97
CA GLU A 200 -1.98 -23.89 1.78
C GLU A 200 -3.34 -23.92 1.05
N ALA A 201 -4.01 -25.07 1.11
CA ALA A 201 -5.36 -25.21 0.58
C ALA A 201 -6.31 -24.18 1.22
N GLY A 202 -7.18 -23.58 0.42
CA GLY A 202 -8.12 -22.55 0.84
C GLY A 202 -7.55 -21.12 0.87
N LYS A 203 -6.22 -20.94 0.95
CA LYS A 203 -5.56 -19.62 0.95
C LYS A 203 -5.07 -19.20 -0.43
N MET A 204 -4.90 -17.89 -0.62
CA MET A 204 -4.48 -17.33 -1.90
C MET A 204 -2.95 -17.29 -2.04
N THR A 205 -2.50 -17.43 -3.29
CA THR A 205 -1.17 -16.92 -3.68
C THR A 205 -1.17 -15.38 -3.66
N PRO A 206 0.01 -14.73 -3.62
CA PRO A 206 0.09 -13.27 -3.72
C PRO A 206 -0.62 -12.67 -4.94
N TYR A 207 -0.65 -13.39 -6.06
CA TYR A 207 -1.27 -12.93 -7.30
C TYR A 207 -2.80 -12.92 -7.23
N SER A 208 -3.40 -13.99 -6.72
CA SER A 208 -4.85 -14.08 -6.48
C SER A 208 -5.30 -13.13 -5.37
N ALA A 209 -4.49 -12.99 -4.31
CA ALA A 209 -4.77 -12.06 -3.23
C ALA A 209 -4.82 -10.61 -3.73
N VAL A 210 -3.88 -10.19 -4.58
CA VAL A 210 -3.89 -8.85 -5.18
C VAL A 210 -5.11 -8.63 -6.08
N PHE A 211 -5.57 -9.65 -6.81
CA PHE A 211 -6.79 -9.55 -7.62
C PHE A 211 -8.06 -9.36 -6.76
N ILE A 212 -8.26 -10.19 -5.74
CA ILE A 212 -9.41 -10.06 -4.83
C ILE A 212 -9.33 -8.75 -4.04
N PHE A 213 -8.15 -8.39 -3.55
CA PHE A 213 -7.88 -7.08 -2.94
C PHE A 213 -8.29 -5.94 -3.88
N SER A 214 -7.87 -5.99 -5.15
CA SER A 214 -8.19 -4.95 -6.14
C SER A 214 -9.67 -4.84 -6.45
N SER A 215 -10.46 -5.89 -6.22
CA SER A 215 -11.92 -5.84 -6.35
C SER A 215 -12.60 -5.15 -5.17
N GLY A 216 -11.92 -5.09 -4.02
CA GLY A 216 -12.35 -4.31 -2.86
C GLY A 216 -11.91 -2.85 -2.93
N VAL A 217 -10.94 -2.53 -3.79
CA VAL A 217 -10.51 -1.15 -4.06
C VAL A 217 -11.56 -0.46 -4.94
#